data_AF-A0A1I2M0U6-F1
#
_entry.id   AF-A0A1I2M0U6-F1
#
_cell.length_a   1.000
_cell.length_b   1.000
_cell.length_c   1.000
_cell.angle_alpha   90.00
_cell.angle_beta   90.00
_cell.angle_gamma   90.00
#
_symmetry.space_group_name_H-M   'P 1'
#
loop_
_entity.id
_entity.type
_entity.pdbx_description
1 polymer ?
#
loop_
_entity_poly.entity_id
_entity_poly.type
_entity_poly.pdbx_seq_one_letter_code
_entity_poly.pdbx_strand_id
1 'polypeptide(L)'
;MSDAPEAITGLPPYEGIRLADVRLVKTAADAEAAKAALLAADAIGFDTESKPTFVKGESSDGPHLIQFADDRKAWLFQVGDAFPHLAAVKAILESDLTLKIGFGLSDDVKRVRAKLGIEPLKVVDLGVVLRVPGQKNDLGAKSAVAKYFGQALTKSKKISTTNWATPRLNEKQILYAADDAQVALRVYRHWIGIGNVLPPIKPPKRPRIGKPASPA
;
A
#
# COMPACT_ATOMS: atom_id res chain seq x y z
N MET A 1 9.82 17.20 17.81
CA MET A 1 10.90 17.41 16.85
C MET A 1 11.05 16.12 16.06
N SER A 2 10.84 16.17 14.75
CA SER A 2 10.88 14.99 13.89
C SER A 2 12.30 14.76 13.39
N ASP A 3 12.92 13.65 13.80
CA ASP A 3 14.17 13.14 13.24
C ASP A 3 13.93 12.65 11.80
N ALA A 4 13.79 13.59 10.86
CA ALA A 4 14.19 13.29 9.50
C ALA A 4 15.72 13.30 9.49
N PRO A 5 16.41 12.26 9.00
CA PRO A 5 17.86 12.28 8.91
C PRO A 5 18.29 13.51 8.08
N GLU A 6 19.31 14.23 8.55
CA GLU A 6 19.92 15.41 7.92
C GLU A 6 20.22 15.22 6.42
N ALA A 7 20.35 13.97 5.96
CA ALA A 7 20.63 13.58 4.58
C ALA A 7 19.53 13.90 3.53
N ILE A 8 18.34 14.37 3.90
CA ILE A 8 17.25 14.67 2.94
C ILE A 8 17.22 16.15 2.52
N THR A 9 17.91 17.04 3.25
CA THR A 9 17.93 18.48 2.92
C THR A 9 18.73 18.74 1.64
N GLY A 10 18.13 19.41 0.65
CA GLY A 10 18.81 19.84 -0.59
C GLY A 10 18.68 18.89 -1.78
N LEU A 11 17.99 17.76 -1.65
CA LEU A 11 17.71 16.87 -2.79
C LEU A 11 16.62 17.46 -3.71
N PRO A 12 16.70 17.25 -5.04
CA PRO A 12 15.61 17.61 -5.95
C PRO A 12 14.32 16.88 -5.58
N PRO A 13 13.14 17.46 -5.85
CA PRO A 13 11.86 16.83 -5.51
C PRO A 13 11.69 15.52 -6.29
N TYR A 14 11.09 14.52 -5.64
CA TYR A 14 10.64 13.31 -6.33
C TYR A 14 9.45 13.64 -7.23
N GLU A 15 9.57 13.31 -8.52
CA GLU A 15 8.46 13.40 -9.46
C GLU A 15 7.54 12.20 -9.28
N GLY A 16 6.37 12.47 -8.69
CA GLY A 16 5.28 11.53 -8.51
C GLY A 16 4.55 11.18 -9.81
N ILE A 17 3.54 10.33 -9.68
CA ILE A 17 2.64 9.96 -10.77
C ILE A 17 1.82 11.16 -11.24
N ARG A 18 1.55 11.23 -12.54
CA ARG A 18 0.68 12.27 -13.11
C ARG A 18 -0.76 11.90 -12.87
N LEU A 19 -1.61 12.90 -12.63
CA LEU A 19 -3.04 12.67 -12.40
C LEU A 19 -3.73 11.93 -13.56
N ALA A 20 -3.29 12.17 -14.80
CA ALA A 20 -3.79 11.48 -15.99
C ALA A 20 -3.53 9.96 -16.00
N ASP A 21 -2.55 9.50 -15.22
CA ASP A 21 -2.19 8.08 -15.08
C ASP A 21 -2.85 7.44 -13.85
N VAL A 22 -3.69 8.17 -13.12
CA VAL A 22 -4.45 7.67 -11.97
C VAL A 22 -5.91 7.41 -12.34
N ARG A 23 -6.41 6.22 -12.03
CA ARG A 23 -7.81 5.83 -12.22
C ARG A 23 -8.50 5.63 -10.87
N LEU A 24 -9.44 6.52 -10.55
CA LEU A 24 -10.42 6.25 -9.50
C LEU A 24 -11.44 5.24 -10.04
N VAL A 25 -11.53 4.07 -9.42
CA VAL A 25 -12.42 2.98 -9.86
C VAL A 25 -13.84 3.28 -9.44
N LYS A 26 -14.75 3.42 -10.41
CA LYS A 26 -16.17 3.78 -10.17
C LYS A 26 -17.16 2.76 -10.73
N THR A 27 -16.75 2.00 -11.74
CA THR A 27 -17.61 1.09 -12.48
C THR A 27 -17.07 -0.34 -12.45
N ALA A 28 -17.91 -1.32 -12.76
CA ALA A 28 -17.47 -2.71 -12.92
C ALA A 28 -16.41 -2.83 -14.03
N ALA A 29 -16.57 -2.09 -15.13
CA ALA A 29 -15.59 -2.06 -16.21
C ALA A 29 -14.22 -1.51 -15.75
N ASP A 30 -14.20 -0.48 -14.91
CA ASP A 30 -12.96 0.02 -14.30
C ASP A 30 -12.27 -1.06 -13.46
N ALA A 31 -13.05 -1.76 -12.63
CA ALA A 31 -12.54 -2.79 -11.74
C ALA A 31 -11.99 -4.00 -12.52
N GLU A 32 -12.66 -4.41 -13.59
CA GLU A 32 -12.20 -5.48 -14.47
C GLU A 32 -10.92 -5.09 -15.22
N ALA A 33 -10.84 -3.86 -15.75
CA ALA A 33 -9.64 -3.36 -16.40
C ALA A 33 -8.45 -3.27 -15.43
N ALA A 34 -8.69 -2.80 -14.20
CA ALA A 34 -7.68 -2.77 -13.14
C ALA A 34 -7.19 -4.19 -12.79
N LYS A 35 -8.12 -5.12 -12.56
CA LYS A 35 -7.82 -6.53 -12.26
C LYS A 35 -6.98 -7.17 -13.36
N ALA A 36 -7.36 -6.98 -14.62
CA ALA A 36 -6.63 -7.54 -15.76
C ALA A 36 -5.20 -7.00 -15.84
N ALA A 37 -5.01 -5.68 -15.68
CA ALA A 37 -3.69 -5.06 -15.71
C ALA A 37 -2.81 -5.53 -14.53
N LEU A 38 -3.35 -5.49 -13.31
CA LEU A 38 -2.60 -5.81 -12.10
C LEU A 38 -2.24 -7.30 -11.99
N LEU A 39 -3.09 -8.20 -12.49
CA LEU A 39 -2.80 -9.65 -12.51
C LEU A 39 -1.85 -10.06 -13.63
N ALA A 40 -1.68 -9.24 -14.67
CA ALA A 40 -0.69 -9.47 -15.72
C ALA A 40 0.73 -9.04 -15.31
N ALA A 41 0.86 -8.22 -14.26
CA ALA A 41 2.14 -7.79 -13.73
C ALA A 41 2.72 -8.80 -12.72
N ASP A 42 4.04 -9.02 -12.77
CA ASP A 42 4.77 -9.84 -11.81
C ASP A 42 4.82 -9.21 -10.40
N ALA A 43 4.77 -7.89 -10.33
CA ALA A 43 4.70 -7.12 -9.09
C ALA A 43 3.86 -5.86 -9.26
N ILE A 44 3.13 -5.51 -8.21
CA ILE A 44 2.32 -4.30 -8.12
C ILE A 44 2.61 -3.56 -6.82
N GLY A 45 2.51 -2.24 -6.85
CA GLY A 45 2.46 -1.40 -5.66
C GLY A 45 1.13 -1.61 -4.91
N PHE A 46 1.16 -1.58 -3.59
CA PHE A 46 0.00 -1.76 -2.72
C PHE A 46 0.13 -0.90 -1.47
N ASP A 47 -0.94 -0.19 -1.12
CA ASP A 47 -1.09 0.50 0.18
C ASP A 47 -2.59 0.61 0.55
N THR A 48 -2.89 1.04 1.78
CA THR A 48 -4.26 1.43 2.18
C THR A 48 -4.33 2.72 2.96
N GLU A 49 -5.46 3.41 2.87
CA GLU A 49 -5.73 4.61 3.67
C GLU A 49 -7.02 4.48 4.49
N SER A 50 -7.01 5.07 5.68
CA SER A 50 -8.12 5.01 6.64
C SER A 50 -8.38 6.36 7.28
N LYS A 51 -9.65 6.69 7.56
CA LYS A 51 -9.97 7.88 8.34
C LYS A 51 -9.31 7.81 9.74
N PRO A 52 -8.88 8.94 10.31
CA PRO A 52 -8.31 8.97 11.65
C PRO A 52 -9.34 8.57 12.71
N THR A 53 -8.88 7.90 13.77
CA THR A 53 -9.63 7.64 15.01
C THR A 53 -9.25 8.71 16.03
N PHE A 54 -10.24 9.37 16.63
CA PHE A 54 -10.01 10.47 17.58
C PHE A 54 -10.16 10.01 19.04
N VAL A 55 -10.72 8.83 19.28
CA VAL A 55 -10.90 8.27 20.63
C VAL A 55 -9.76 7.32 20.96
N LYS A 56 -9.11 7.54 22.10
CA LYS A 56 -8.03 6.66 22.58
C LYS A 56 -8.60 5.26 22.87
N GLY A 57 -8.09 4.26 22.17
CA GLY A 57 -8.54 2.86 22.29
C GLY A 57 -9.55 2.42 21.22
N GLU A 58 -10.06 3.36 20.41
CA GLU A 58 -10.86 3.03 19.24
C GLU A 58 -9.98 2.39 18.16
N SER A 59 -10.41 1.24 17.64
CA SER A 59 -9.76 0.60 16.49
C SER A 59 -10.27 1.21 15.21
N SER A 60 -9.37 1.47 14.24
CA SER A 60 -9.77 1.94 12.93
C SER A 60 -10.66 0.91 12.22
N ASP A 61 -11.80 1.34 11.70
CA ASP A 61 -12.75 0.56 10.89
C ASP A 61 -12.37 0.54 9.39
N GLY A 62 -11.09 0.82 9.08
CA GLY A 62 -10.54 0.81 7.73
C GLY A 62 -10.27 -0.60 7.15
N PRO A 63 -9.81 -0.67 5.88
CA PRO A 63 -9.42 0.47 5.06
C PRO A 63 -10.64 1.19 4.45
N HIS A 64 -10.46 2.45 4.09
CA HIS A 64 -11.45 3.27 3.37
C HIS A 64 -11.05 3.51 1.92
N LEU A 65 -9.77 3.30 1.61
CA LEU A 65 -9.22 3.35 0.27
C LEU A 65 -8.16 2.26 0.16
N ILE A 66 -8.17 1.54 -0.96
CA ILE A 66 -7.12 0.60 -1.33
C ILE A 66 -6.44 1.14 -2.58
N GLN A 67 -5.12 1.19 -2.57
CA GLN A 67 -4.33 1.70 -3.68
C GLN A 67 -3.51 0.59 -4.31
N PHE A 68 -3.48 0.58 -5.64
CA PHE A 68 -2.58 -0.27 -6.42
C PHE A 68 -1.85 0.56 -7.46
N ALA A 69 -0.66 0.11 -7.85
CA ALA A 69 0.06 0.66 -8.99
C ALA A 69 0.74 -0.47 -9.78
N ASP A 70 0.74 -0.36 -11.10
CA ASP A 70 1.68 -1.07 -11.96
C ASP A 70 2.76 -0.09 -12.44
N ASP A 71 3.61 -0.51 -13.39
CA ASP A 71 4.69 0.33 -13.90
C ASP A 71 4.20 1.59 -14.66
N ARG A 72 2.89 1.71 -14.94
CA ARG A 72 2.32 2.77 -15.79
C ARG A 72 1.24 3.60 -15.12
N LYS A 73 0.37 2.98 -14.31
CA LYS A 73 -0.85 3.57 -13.78
C LYS A 73 -1.04 3.21 -12.31
N ALA A 74 -1.87 4.02 -11.65
CA ALA A 74 -2.38 3.70 -10.32
C ALA A 74 -3.91 3.59 -10.32
N TRP A 75 -4.44 2.71 -9.48
CA TRP A 75 -5.87 2.51 -9.28
C TRP A 75 -6.24 2.72 -7.82
N LEU A 76 -7.31 3.47 -7.61
CA LEU A 76 -7.84 3.79 -6.29
C LEU A 76 -9.22 3.19 -6.14
N PHE A 77 -9.39 2.29 -5.17
CA PHE A 77 -10.65 1.64 -4.83
C PHE A 77 -11.18 2.20 -3.51
N GLN A 78 -12.21 3.05 -3.57
CA GLN A 78 -12.90 3.53 -2.36
C GLN A 78 -13.73 2.40 -1.75
N VAL A 79 -13.49 2.13 -0.47
CA VAL A 79 -14.15 1.06 0.30
C VAL A 79 -15.22 1.67 1.18
N GLY A 80 -16.49 1.45 0.81
CA GLY A 80 -17.67 1.79 1.60
C GLY A 80 -18.54 0.56 1.86
N ASP A 81 -19.72 0.73 2.45
CA ASP A 81 -20.54 -0.39 2.94
C ASP A 81 -20.98 -1.37 1.83
N ALA A 82 -21.36 -0.86 0.66
CA ALA A 82 -21.83 -1.68 -0.45
C ALA A 82 -20.71 -2.26 -1.35
N PHE A 83 -19.43 -2.07 -1.00
CA PHE A 83 -18.22 -2.22 -1.84
C PHE A 83 -18.34 -3.19 -3.04
N PRO A 84 -18.83 -2.73 -4.21
CA PRO A 84 -19.19 -3.62 -5.32
C PRO A 84 -17.97 -4.20 -6.03
N HIS A 85 -16.78 -3.65 -5.78
CA HIS A 85 -15.52 -4.07 -6.37
C HIS A 85 -14.78 -5.11 -5.53
N LEU A 86 -15.41 -5.65 -4.48
CA LEU A 86 -14.81 -6.63 -3.57
C LEU A 86 -14.23 -7.84 -4.32
N ALA A 87 -14.95 -8.39 -5.30
CA ALA A 87 -14.49 -9.56 -6.06
C ALA A 87 -13.19 -9.28 -6.82
N ALA A 88 -13.06 -8.10 -7.44
CA ALA A 88 -11.86 -7.71 -8.17
C ALA A 88 -10.67 -7.50 -7.21
N VAL A 89 -10.88 -6.79 -6.10
CA VAL A 89 -9.82 -6.55 -5.10
C VAL A 89 -9.39 -7.86 -4.43
N LYS A 90 -10.34 -8.77 -4.13
CA LYS A 90 -10.03 -10.12 -3.62
C LYS A 90 -9.17 -10.89 -4.61
N ALA A 91 -9.53 -10.92 -5.89
CA ALA A 91 -8.74 -11.59 -6.91
C ALA A 91 -7.30 -11.05 -7.00
N ILE A 92 -7.11 -9.72 -6.91
CA ILE A 92 -5.79 -9.10 -6.94
C ILE A 92 -4.96 -9.46 -5.70
N LEU A 93 -5.54 -9.27 -4.50
CA LEU A 93 -4.81 -9.44 -3.25
C LEU A 93 -4.53 -10.90 -2.91
N GLU A 94 -5.44 -11.82 -3.23
CA GLU A 94 -5.27 -13.25 -3.00
C GLU A 94 -4.53 -13.98 -4.12
N SER A 95 -4.16 -13.28 -5.20
CA SER A 95 -3.38 -13.89 -6.27
C SER A 95 -1.96 -14.22 -5.82
N ASP A 96 -1.46 -15.38 -6.21
CA ASP A 96 -0.06 -15.79 -6.06
C ASP A 96 0.81 -15.46 -7.29
N LEU A 97 0.18 -14.96 -8.37
CA LEU A 97 0.83 -14.58 -9.62
C LEU A 97 1.59 -13.25 -9.53
N THR A 98 1.13 -12.34 -8.66
CA THR A 98 1.67 -10.99 -8.53
C THR A 98 2.09 -10.68 -7.10
N LEU A 99 3.26 -10.05 -6.95
CA LEU A 99 3.73 -9.55 -5.65
C LEU A 99 3.02 -8.25 -5.27
N LYS A 100 2.67 -8.10 -3.98
CA LYS A 100 2.11 -6.84 -3.44
C LYS A 100 3.20 -6.12 -2.66
N ILE A 101 3.75 -5.06 -3.24
CA ILE A 101 4.91 -4.32 -2.73
C ILE A 101 4.44 -3.04 -2.02
N GLY A 102 4.90 -2.82 -0.79
CA GLY A 102 4.57 -1.60 -0.04
C GLY A 102 5.56 -1.32 1.09
N PHE A 103 5.25 -0.31 1.90
CA PHE A 103 6.02 0.04 3.10
C PHE A 103 5.13 -0.02 4.34
N GLY A 104 5.50 -0.79 5.36
CA GLY A 104 4.75 -0.84 6.62
C GLY A 104 3.42 -1.59 6.54
N LEU A 105 3.33 -2.60 5.66
CA LEU A 105 2.08 -3.26 5.27
C LEU A 105 1.44 -4.17 6.33
N SER A 106 2.07 -4.34 7.49
CA SER A 106 1.54 -5.19 8.56
C SER A 106 0.13 -4.79 8.97
N ASP A 107 -0.14 -3.50 9.12
CA ASP A 107 -1.46 -3.04 9.57
C ASP A 107 -2.46 -2.98 8.42
N ASP A 108 -2.01 -2.70 7.18
CA ASP A 108 -2.81 -2.78 5.97
C ASP A 108 -3.39 -4.17 5.77
N VAL A 109 -2.55 -5.20 5.89
CA VAL A 109 -2.97 -6.60 5.80
C VAL A 109 -3.99 -6.95 6.90
N LYS A 110 -3.78 -6.49 8.14
CA LYS A 110 -4.75 -6.72 9.23
C LYS A 110 -6.09 -6.06 8.95
N ARG A 111 -6.08 -4.80 8.49
CA ARG A 111 -7.29 -4.04 8.16
C ARG A 111 -8.06 -4.70 7.00
N VAL A 112 -7.37 -5.06 5.93
CA VAL A 112 -7.97 -5.77 4.79
C VAL A 112 -8.62 -7.08 5.23
N ARG A 113 -7.94 -7.90 6.04
CA ARG A 113 -8.51 -9.14 6.58
C ARG A 113 -9.75 -8.88 7.43
N ALA A 114 -9.66 -7.95 8.38
CA ALA A 114 -10.72 -7.68 9.33
C ALA A 114 -11.98 -7.11 8.65
N LYS A 115 -11.83 -6.17 7.71
CA LYS A 115 -12.96 -5.48 7.07
C LYS A 115 -13.52 -6.24 5.88
N LEU A 116 -12.67 -6.87 5.06
CA LEU A 116 -13.06 -7.42 3.76
C LEU A 116 -13.02 -8.95 3.69
N GLY A 117 -12.50 -9.63 4.72
CA GLY A 117 -12.34 -11.09 4.69
C GLY A 117 -11.42 -11.56 3.55
N ILE A 118 -10.52 -10.69 3.10
CA ILE A 118 -9.52 -10.97 2.07
C ILE A 118 -8.22 -11.39 2.76
N GLU A 119 -7.55 -12.38 2.22
CA GLU A 119 -6.26 -12.88 2.69
C GLU A 119 -5.13 -12.51 1.72
N PRO A 120 -4.50 -11.33 1.85
CA PRO A 120 -3.42 -10.93 0.96
C PRO A 120 -2.28 -11.96 0.92
N LEU A 121 -1.99 -12.47 -0.28
CA LEU A 121 -0.87 -13.37 -0.55
C LEU A 121 0.34 -12.60 -1.10
N LYS A 122 1.54 -13.19 -1.10
CA LYS A 122 2.74 -12.62 -1.75
C LYS A 122 3.01 -11.14 -1.41
N VAL A 123 2.77 -10.75 -0.17
CA VAL A 123 3.01 -9.38 0.32
C VAL A 123 4.49 -9.22 0.65
N VAL A 124 5.08 -8.13 0.15
CA VAL A 124 6.49 -7.75 0.37
C VAL A 124 6.52 -6.37 1.00
N ASP A 125 6.95 -6.30 2.26
CA ASP A 125 7.17 -5.05 2.96
C ASP A 125 8.62 -4.59 2.77
N LEU A 126 8.82 -3.56 1.96
CA LEU A 126 10.15 -2.99 1.69
C LEU A 126 10.79 -2.37 2.92
N GLY A 127 10.02 -1.91 3.90
CA GLY A 127 10.57 -1.41 5.16
C GLY A 127 11.34 -2.48 5.93
N VAL A 128 10.90 -3.73 5.80
CA VAL A 128 11.55 -4.91 6.37
C VAL A 128 12.68 -5.41 5.47
N VAL A 129 12.42 -5.54 4.16
CA VAL A 129 13.41 -6.07 3.19
C VAL A 129 14.66 -5.20 3.10
N LEU A 130 14.50 -3.88 3.14
CA LEU A 130 15.60 -2.92 2.96
C LEU A 130 16.31 -2.55 4.27
N ARG A 131 15.90 -3.15 5.39
CA ARG A 131 16.46 -2.84 6.70
C ARG A 131 17.90 -3.33 6.82
N VAL A 132 18.79 -2.44 7.25
CA VAL A 132 20.21 -2.76 7.49
C VAL A 132 20.38 -3.27 8.93
N PRO A 133 21.26 -4.26 9.19
CA PRO A 133 21.62 -4.68 10.55
C PRO A 133 22.06 -3.48 11.41
N GLY A 134 21.52 -3.38 12.63
CA GLY A 134 21.80 -2.28 13.56
C GLY A 134 20.91 -1.04 13.39
N GLN A 135 20.10 -0.95 12.33
CA GLN A 135 19.11 0.10 12.18
C GLN A 135 17.88 -0.20 13.06
N LYS A 136 17.58 0.71 14.01
CA LYS A 136 16.50 0.51 14.99
C LYS A 136 15.09 0.64 14.39
N ASN A 137 14.92 1.42 13.32
CA ASN A 137 13.64 1.70 12.68
C ASN A 137 13.61 1.16 11.26
N ASP A 138 12.43 0.69 10.82
CA ASP A 138 12.22 0.24 9.44
C ASP A 138 12.41 1.41 8.44
N LEU A 139 12.88 1.09 7.24
CA LEU A 139 13.14 2.10 6.21
C LEU A 139 11.83 2.56 5.57
N GLY A 140 11.43 3.81 5.79
CA GLY A 140 10.23 4.37 5.16
C GLY A 140 10.46 4.81 3.71
N ALA A 141 9.36 4.97 2.96
CA ALA A 141 9.37 5.40 1.55
C ALA A 141 10.23 6.66 1.29
N LYS A 142 10.18 7.65 2.19
CA LYS A 142 11.00 8.88 2.08
C LYS A 142 12.49 8.58 2.06
N SER A 143 12.95 7.76 2.99
CA SER A 143 14.37 7.39 3.10
C SER A 143 14.80 6.49 1.95
N ALA A 144 13.91 5.61 1.48
CA ALA A 144 14.19 4.78 0.31
C ALA A 144 14.32 5.62 -0.97
N VAL A 145 13.42 6.58 -1.21
CA VAL A 145 13.51 7.49 -2.36
C VAL A 145 14.78 8.33 -2.32
N ALA A 146 15.14 8.89 -1.16
CA ALA A 146 16.40 9.61 -1.02
C ALA A 146 17.62 8.73 -1.32
N LYS A 147 17.63 7.49 -0.82
CA LYS A 147 18.72 6.55 -1.01
C LYS A 147 18.88 6.07 -2.46
N TYR A 148 17.78 5.69 -3.11
CA TYR A 148 17.83 5.01 -4.41
C TYR A 148 17.65 5.95 -5.60
N PHE A 149 17.02 7.11 -5.40
CA PHE A 149 16.77 8.07 -6.48
C PHE A 149 17.46 9.42 -6.26
N GLY A 150 18.09 9.66 -5.10
CA GLY A 150 18.69 10.96 -4.79
C GLY A 150 17.66 12.10 -4.80
N GLN A 151 16.41 11.79 -4.46
CA GLN A 151 15.27 12.71 -4.52
C GLN A 151 14.56 12.83 -3.18
N ALA A 152 13.84 13.93 -2.98
CA ALA A 152 13.03 14.17 -1.79
C ALA A 152 11.55 13.84 -2.02
N LEU A 153 11.06 12.74 -1.44
CA LEU A 153 9.63 12.45 -1.37
C LEU A 153 8.96 13.25 -0.25
N THR A 154 8.09 14.18 -0.62
CA THR A 154 7.33 14.99 0.33
C THR A 154 5.95 14.39 0.56
N LYS A 155 5.77 13.69 1.69
CA LYS A 155 4.44 13.22 2.15
C LYS A 155 3.82 14.26 3.08
N SER A 156 2.67 14.80 2.69
CA SER A 156 1.89 15.75 3.50
C SER A 156 1.18 15.06 4.66
N LYS A 157 1.59 15.38 5.90
CA LYS A 157 0.92 14.87 7.10
C LYS A 157 -0.56 15.26 7.15
N LYS A 158 -0.89 16.46 6.67
CA LYS A 158 -2.28 16.94 6.58
C LYS A 158 -3.12 16.03 5.68
N ILE A 159 -2.59 15.56 4.55
CA ILE A 159 -3.31 14.69 3.62
C ILE A 159 -3.47 13.28 4.19
N SER A 160 -2.39 12.70 4.75
CA SER A 160 -2.43 11.36 5.35
C SER A 160 -3.44 11.21 6.48
N THR A 161 -3.74 12.31 7.19
CA THR A 161 -4.72 12.30 8.29
C THR A 161 -6.07 12.88 7.89
N THR A 162 -6.39 12.94 6.59
CA THR A 162 -7.73 13.35 6.14
C THR A 162 -8.75 12.26 6.37
N ASN A 163 -10.04 12.63 6.33
CA ASN A 163 -11.10 11.63 6.31
C ASN A 163 -11.15 10.94 4.94
N TRP A 164 -10.48 9.79 4.83
CA TRP A 164 -10.47 8.94 3.64
C TRP A 164 -11.80 8.22 3.36
N ALA A 165 -12.76 8.27 4.28
CA ALA A 165 -14.12 7.77 4.07
C ALA A 165 -15.01 8.75 3.29
N THR A 166 -14.50 9.94 2.94
CA THR A 166 -15.27 10.91 2.16
C THR A 166 -15.69 10.33 0.81
N PRO A 167 -16.94 10.56 0.34
CA PRO A 167 -17.41 10.03 -0.94
C PRO A 167 -16.66 10.63 -2.13
N ARG A 168 -16.08 11.83 -1.99
CA ARG A 168 -15.33 12.51 -3.04
C ARG A 168 -13.94 12.87 -2.54
N LEU A 169 -12.92 12.26 -3.17
CA LEU A 169 -11.53 12.63 -2.99
C LEU A 169 -11.19 13.83 -3.88
N ASN A 170 -10.42 14.77 -3.36
CA ASN A 170 -9.85 15.84 -4.20
C ASN A 170 -8.56 15.38 -4.88
N GLU A 171 -8.08 16.14 -5.87
CA GLU A 171 -6.89 15.79 -6.66
C GLU A 171 -5.64 15.57 -5.80
N LYS A 172 -5.45 16.35 -4.72
CA LYS A 172 -4.30 16.19 -3.82
C LYS A 172 -4.35 14.87 -3.07
N GLN A 173 -5.54 14.43 -2.65
CA GLN A 173 -5.74 13.11 -2.03
C GLN A 173 -5.52 11.98 -3.04
N ILE A 174 -6.01 12.15 -4.27
CA ILE A 174 -5.85 11.17 -5.36
C ILE A 174 -4.37 10.97 -5.68
N LEU A 175 -3.63 12.05 -5.91
CA LEU A 175 -2.20 11.99 -6.20
C LEU A 175 -1.41 11.40 -5.04
N TYR A 176 -1.67 11.86 -3.81
CA TYR A 176 -1.01 11.32 -2.62
C TYR A 176 -1.18 9.80 -2.51
N ALA A 177 -2.43 9.32 -2.60
CA ALA A 177 -2.72 7.90 -2.45
C ALA A 177 -2.13 7.07 -3.61
N ALA A 178 -2.16 7.59 -4.83
CA ALA A 178 -1.57 6.93 -5.98
C ALA A 178 -0.03 6.84 -5.87
N ASP A 179 0.61 7.92 -5.42
CA ASP A 179 2.06 7.96 -5.20
C ASP A 179 2.52 6.95 -4.16
N ASP A 180 1.72 6.71 -3.12
CA ASP A 180 2.09 5.79 -2.04
C ASP A 180 2.21 4.33 -2.50
N ALA A 181 1.34 3.88 -3.40
CA ALA A 181 1.50 2.58 -4.06
C ALA A 181 2.62 2.61 -5.12
N GLN A 182 2.68 3.66 -5.96
CA GLN A 182 3.62 3.75 -7.07
C GLN A 182 5.08 3.80 -6.61
N VAL A 183 5.38 4.57 -5.56
CA VAL A 183 6.74 4.74 -5.06
C VAL A 183 7.31 3.43 -4.52
N ALA A 184 6.49 2.61 -3.87
CA ALA A 184 6.89 1.29 -3.40
C ALA A 184 7.31 0.39 -4.56
N LEU A 185 6.49 0.34 -5.62
CA LEU A 185 6.83 -0.44 -6.81
C LEU A 185 8.11 0.09 -7.47
N ARG A 186 8.25 1.41 -7.66
CA ARG A 186 9.46 2.00 -8.28
C ARG A 186 10.73 1.68 -7.50
N VAL A 187 10.70 1.80 -6.17
CA VAL A 187 11.84 1.43 -5.32
C VAL A 187 12.17 -0.06 -5.49
N TYR A 188 11.16 -0.93 -5.47
CA TYR A 188 11.36 -2.36 -5.68
C TYR A 188 11.98 -2.66 -7.04
N ARG A 189 11.45 -2.08 -8.13
CA ARG A 189 11.97 -2.24 -9.50
C ARG A 189 13.43 -1.79 -9.62
N HIS A 190 13.78 -0.66 -9.01
CA HIS A 190 15.17 -0.21 -9.00
C HIS A 190 16.05 -1.17 -8.19
N TRP A 191 15.60 -1.57 -7.00
CA TRP A 191 16.37 -2.43 -6.09
C TRP A 191 16.67 -3.81 -6.69
N ILE A 192 15.70 -4.45 -7.35
CA ILE A 192 15.93 -5.70 -8.08
C ILE A 192 16.75 -5.48 -9.35
N GLY A 193 16.58 -4.34 -10.03
CA GLY A 193 17.31 -4.00 -11.26
C GLY A 193 18.82 -3.84 -11.06
N ILE A 194 19.26 -3.49 -9.84
CA ILE A 194 20.68 -3.47 -9.47
C ILE A 194 21.21 -4.84 -8.98
N GLY A 195 20.47 -5.93 -9.21
CA GLY A 195 20.91 -7.31 -8.97
C GLY A 195 20.54 -7.90 -7.61
N ASN A 196 19.73 -7.20 -6.79
CA ASN A 196 19.27 -7.79 -5.53
C ASN A 196 18.16 -8.82 -5.76
N VAL A 197 18.08 -9.78 -4.84
CA VAL A 197 17.07 -10.83 -4.86
C VAL A 197 16.23 -10.74 -3.58
N LEU A 198 14.91 -10.88 -3.73
CA LEU A 198 14.03 -10.93 -2.57
C LEU A 198 14.37 -12.13 -1.69
N PRO A 199 14.35 -11.97 -0.36
CA PRO A 199 14.37 -13.12 0.54
C PRO A 199 13.12 -13.99 0.30
N PRO A 200 13.15 -15.29 0.65
CA PRO A 200 11.99 -16.15 0.52
C PRO A 200 10.75 -15.56 1.19
N ILE A 201 9.69 -15.36 0.41
CA ILE A 201 8.43 -14.80 0.91
C ILE A 201 7.72 -15.88 1.71
N LYS A 202 7.54 -15.65 3.01
CA LYS A 202 6.84 -16.58 3.88
C LYS A 202 5.35 -16.60 3.53
N PRO A 203 4.70 -17.77 3.48
CA PRO A 203 3.25 -17.83 3.32
C PRO A 203 2.58 -17.15 4.52
N PRO A 204 1.37 -16.59 4.34
CA PRO A 204 0.63 -16.00 5.45
C PRO A 204 0.39 -17.03 6.55
N LYS A 205 0.51 -16.60 7.81
CA LYS A 205 0.15 -17.44 8.96
C LYS A 205 -1.36 -17.63 8.97
N ARG A 206 -1.83 -18.86 8.79
CA ARG A 206 -3.25 -19.19 8.96
C ARG A 206 -3.71 -18.79 10.38
N PRO A 207 -4.91 -18.20 10.54
CA PRO A 207 -5.49 -17.99 11.86
C PRO A 207 -5.54 -19.32 12.62
N ARG A 208 -5.16 -19.31 13.90
CA ARG A 208 -5.40 -20.46 14.77
C ARG A 208 -6.91 -20.62 14.90
N ILE A 209 -7.48 -21.70 14.37
CA ILE A 209 -8.84 -22.11 14.69
C ILE A 209 -8.88 -22.31 16.21
N GLY A 210 -9.70 -21.52 16.90
CA GLY A 210 -9.91 -21.67 18.34
C GLY A 210 -10.39 -23.09 18.64
N LYS A 211 -9.87 -23.71 19.72
CA LYS A 211 -10.38 -25.00 20.20
C LYS A 211 -11.91 -24.87 20.36
N PRO A 212 -12.72 -25.84 19.89
CA PRO A 212 -14.13 -25.84 20.19
C PRO A 212 -14.30 -25.83 21.71
N ALA A 213 -15.22 -24.99 22.20
CA ALA A 213 -15.54 -24.93 23.62
C ALA A 213 -15.92 -26.33 24.11
N SER A 214 -15.30 -26.77 25.20
CA SER A 214 -15.69 -28.02 25.86
C SER A 214 -17.17 -27.90 26.28
N PRO A 215 -18.01 -28.92 26.04
CA PRO A 215 -19.37 -28.92 26.53
C PRO A 215 -19.34 -28.93 28.07
N ALA A 216 -20.25 -28.14 28.65
CA ALA A 216 -20.48 -28.02 30.09
C ALA A 216 -21.05 -29.31 30.68
#